data_AF-A0A423V2J9-F1
#
_entry.id   AF-A0A423V2J9-F1
#
_cell.length_a   1.000
_cell.length_b   1.000
_cell.length_c   1.000
_cell.angle_alpha   90.00
_cell.angle_beta   90.00
_cell.angle_gamma   90.00
#
_symmetry.space_group_name_H-M   'P 1'
#
loop_
_entity.id
_entity.type
_entity.pdbx_description
1 polymer ?
#
loop_
_entity_poly.entity_id
_entity_poly.type
_entity_poly.pdbx_seq_one_letter_code
_entity_poly.pdbx_strand_id
1 'polypeptide(L)' 'MADIDIPPHLIDLESAAWAEQQQGALTFAAADAVQAAYREHAAATGVSRLDLEMAVRQAVRHPEEPAA' A
#
# COMPACT_ATOMS: atom_id res chain seq x y z
N MET A 1 6.01 4.34 12.99
CA MET A 1 4.80 3.74 12.41
C MET A 1 4.23 2.76 13.41
N ALA A 2 2.90 2.64 13.49
CA ALA A 2 2.28 1.57 14.24
C ALA A 2 2.68 0.20 13.65
N ASP A 3 2.83 -0.80 14.51
CA ASP A 3 3.01 -2.20 14.09
C ASP A 3 1.65 -2.71 13.59
N ILE A 4 1.44 -2.62 12.27
CA ILE A 4 0.19 -2.98 11.59
C ILE A 4 0.43 -4.28 10.84
N ASP A 5 -0.44 -5.27 11.08
CA ASP A 5 -0.49 -6.47 10.25
C ASP A 5 -1.02 -6.10 8.85
N ILE A 6 -0.13 -6.05 7.86
CA ILE A 6 -0.47 -5.63 6.51
C ILE A 6 -1.03 -6.83 5.76
N PRO A 7 -2.29 -6.79 5.30
CA PRO A 7 -2.85 -7.91 4.56
C PRO A 7 -2.19 -8.03 3.17
N PRO A 8 -1.92 -9.26 2.68
CA PRO A 8 -1.19 -9.48 1.42
C PRO A 8 -1.79 -8.78 0.20
N HIS A 9 -3.12 -8.72 0.10
CA HIS A 9 -3.79 -8.08 -1.04
C HIS A 9 -3.49 -6.56 -1.16
N LEU A 10 -3.19 -5.88 -0.05
CA LEU A 10 -2.78 -4.47 -0.09
C LEU A 10 -1.33 -4.32 -0.56
N ILE A 11 -0.44 -5.25 -0.19
CA ILE A 11 0.92 -5.30 -0.73
C ILE A 11 0.89 -5.53 -2.23
N ASP A 12 0.10 -6.50 -2.71
CA ASP A 12 0.00 -6.81 -4.14
C ASP A 12 -0.53 -5.62 -4.95
N LEU A 13 -1.59 -4.97 -4.45
CA LEU A 13 -2.22 -3.83 -5.12
C LEU A 13 -1.30 -2.60 -5.15
N GLU A 14 -0.66 -2.27 -4.04
CA GLU A 14 0.31 -1.17 -3.98
C GLU A 14 1.56 -1.48 -4.83
N SER A 15 2.02 -2.73 -4.87
CA SER A 15 3.18 -3.15 -5.70
C SER A 15 2.89 -2.99 -7.18
N ALA A 16 1.69 -3.39 -7.64
CA ALA A 16 1.25 -3.19 -9.01
C ALA A 16 1.17 -1.69 -9.35
N ALA A 17 0.50 -0.90 -8.52
CA ALA A 17 0.38 0.55 -8.72
C ALA A 17 1.74 1.26 -8.69
N TRP A 18 2.65 0.82 -7.82
CA TRP A 18 4.02 1.34 -7.75
C TRP A 18 4.81 1.02 -9.01
N ALA A 19 4.72 -0.21 -9.53
CA ALA A 19 5.35 -0.57 -10.79
C ALA A 19 4.82 0.25 -11.98
N GLU A 20 3.52 0.51 -12.03
CA GLU A 20 2.91 1.41 -13.02
C GLU A 20 3.39 2.86 -12.84
N GLN A 21 3.49 3.34 -11.60
CA GLN A 21 3.96 4.70 -11.30
C GLN A 21 5.40 4.91 -11.76
N GLN A 22 6.28 3.93 -11.51
CA GLN A 22 7.67 3.96 -11.93
C GLN A 22 7.84 4.00 -13.46
N GLN A 23 6.85 3.49 -14.20
CA GLN A 23 6.80 3.53 -15.67
C GLN A 23 6.08 4.77 -16.22
N GLY A 24 5.53 5.64 -15.35
CA GLY A 24 4.66 6.74 -15.77
C GLY A 24 3.33 6.29 -16.37
N ALA A 25 2.91 5.05 -16.11
CA ALA A 25 1.71 4.43 -16.66
C ALA A 25 0.53 4.39 -15.68
N LEU A 26 0.74 4.81 -14.42
CA LEU A 26 -0.29 4.78 -13.39
C LEU A 26 -1.51 5.60 -13.81
N THR A 27 -2.66 4.94 -13.88
CA THR A 27 -3.93 5.59 -14.19
C THR A 27 -4.63 6.09 -12.94
N PHE A 28 -5.53 7.07 -13.10
CA PHE A 28 -6.39 7.52 -12.00
C PHE A 28 -7.23 6.37 -11.42
N ALA A 29 -7.76 5.48 -12.28
CA ALA A 29 -8.56 4.35 -11.85
C ALA A 29 -7.75 3.36 -10.98
N ALA A 30 -6.49 3.08 -11.35
CA ALA A 30 -5.60 2.24 -10.56
C ALA A 30 -5.27 2.90 -9.20
N ALA A 31 -4.96 4.20 -9.21
CA ALA A 31 -4.69 4.96 -7.98
C ALA A 31 -5.91 5.00 -7.04
N ASP A 32 -7.12 5.17 -7.57
CA ASP A 32 -8.34 5.15 -6.76
C ASP A 32 -8.66 3.75 -6.22
N ALA A 33 -8.42 2.68 -7.00
CA ALA A 33 -8.60 1.31 -6.52
C ALA A 33 -7.72 1.01 -5.29
N VAL A 34 -6.45 1.45 -5.30
CA VAL A 34 -5.54 1.35 -4.15
C VAL A 34 -6.11 2.10 -2.94
N GLN A 35 -6.55 3.35 -3.15
CA GLN A 35 -7.09 4.17 -2.06
C GLN A 35 -8.42 3.65 -1.52
N ALA A 36 -9.26 3.05 -2.37
CA ALA A 36 -10.49 2.39 -1.97
C ALA A 36 -10.19 1.17 -1.09
N ALA A 37 -9.22 0.35 -1.46
CA ALA A 37 -8.80 -0.80 -0.66
C ALA A 37 -8.28 -0.39 0.73
N TYR A 38 -7.48 0.69 0.83
CA TYR A 38 -7.07 1.24 2.14
C TYR A 38 -8.26 1.69 2.98
N ARG A 39 -9.24 2.38 2.38
CA ARG A 39 -10.45 2.82 3.10
C ARG A 39 -11.27 1.64 3.60
N GLU A 40 -11.51 0.66 2.74
CA GLU A 40 -12.29 -0.53 3.07
C GLU A 40 -11.64 -1.34 4.18
N HIS A 41 -10.34 -1.62 4.07
CA HIS A 41 -9.63 -2.40 5.07
C HIS A 41 -9.59 -1.66 6.42
N ALA A 42 -9.26 -0.37 6.42
CA ALA A 42 -9.24 0.43 7.63
C ALA A 42 -10.61 0.50 8.32
N ALA A 43 -11.69 0.63 7.56
CA ALA A 43 -13.05 0.62 8.10
C ALA A 43 -13.43 -0.76 8.66
N ALA A 44 -13.02 -1.84 8.02
CA ALA A 44 -13.33 -3.21 8.45
C ALA A 44 -12.59 -3.64 9.72
N THR A 45 -11.35 -3.19 9.90
CA THR A 45 -10.50 -3.60 11.03
C THR A 45 -10.41 -2.54 12.15
N GLY A 46 -10.89 -1.32 11.90
CA GLY A 46 -10.83 -0.21 12.84
C GLY A 46 -9.43 0.42 12.97
N VAL A 47 -8.48 0.07 12.10
CA VAL A 47 -7.16 0.71 12.08
C VAL A 47 -7.21 2.08 11.41
N SER A 48 -6.22 2.91 11.70
CA SER A 48 -6.03 4.20 11.02
C SER A 48 -5.69 3.98 9.55
N ARG A 49 -6.50 4.53 8.63
CA ARG A 49 -6.23 4.51 7.18
C ARG A 49 -4.86 5.11 6.85
N LEU A 50 -4.48 6.18 7.53
CA LEU A 50 -3.20 6.86 7.29
C LEU A 50 -2.02 5.98 7.69
N ASP A 51 -2.09 5.36 8.87
CA ASP A 51 -1.01 4.50 9.35
C ASP A 51 -0.88 3.25 8.48
N LEU A 52 -2.00 2.67 8.04
CA LEU A 52 -2.03 1.55 7.09
C LEU A 52 -1.39 1.94 5.75
N GLU A 53 -1.79 3.06 5.16
CA GLU A 53 -1.23 3.54 3.89
C GLU A 53 0.28 3.79 4.00
N MET A 54 0.75 4.40 5.09
CA MET A 54 2.17 4.59 5.34
C MET A 54 2.92 3.26 5.48
N ALA A 55 2.35 2.31 6.21
CA ALA A 55 2.96 1.00 6.43
C ALA A 55 3.10 0.20 5.14
N VAL A 56 2.04 0.14 4.33
CA VAL A 56 2.05 -0.57 3.04
C VAL A 56 3.04 0.09 2.09
N ARG A 57 3.07 1.43 2.00
CA ARG A 57 4.04 2.14 1.16
C ARG A 57 5.47 1.95 1.61
N GLN A 58 5.74 1.93 2.91
CA GLN A 58 7.07 1.62 3.43
C GLN A 58 7.51 0.23 2.97
N ALA A 59 6.66 -0.78 3.17
CA ALA A 59 6.96 -2.17 2.78
C ALA A 59 7.24 -2.33 1.27
N VAL A 60 6.48 -1.64 0.42
CA VAL A 60 6.58 -1.79 -1.05
C VAL A 60 7.67 -0.91 -1.67
N ARG A 61 7.77 0.35 -1.24
CA ARG A 61 8.61 1.36 -1.90
C ARG A 61 10.00 1.47 -1.27
N HIS A 62 10.14 0.95 -0.06
CA HIS A 62 11.38 0.96 0.72
C HIS A 62 11.56 -0.40 1.41
N PRO A 63 11.65 -1.51 0.65
CA PRO A 63 11.95 -2.81 1.25
C PRO A 63 13.29 -2.69 1.98
N GLU A 64 13.36 -3.19 3.21
CA GLU A 64 14.62 -3.24 3.95
C GLU A 64 15.66 -3.96 3.07
N GLU A 65 16.77 -3.28 2.76
CA GLU A 65 17.87 -3.95 2.08
C GLU A 65 18.32 -5.11 2.97
N PRO A 66 18.39 -6.35 2.44
CA PRO A 66 18.91 -7.44 3.23
C PRO A 66 20.33 -7.08 3.64
N ALA A 67 20.61 -7.09 4.95
CA ALA A 67 21.94 -6.82 5.48
C ALA A 67 22.96 -7.70 4.73
N ALA A 68 23.88 -7.04 4.02
CA ALA A 68 24.90 -7.67 3.19
C ALA A 68 25.99 -8.37 4.03
#